data_AF-A0AAD5VS38-F1
#
_entry.id   AF-A0AAD5VS38-F1
#
_cell.length_a   1.000
_cell.length_b   1.000
_cell.length_c   1.000
_cell.angle_alpha   90.00
_cell.angle_beta   90.00
_cell.angle_gamma   90.00
#
_symmetry.space_group_name_H-M   'P 1'
#
loop_
_entity.id
_entity.type
_entity.pdbx_description
1 polymer ?
#
loop_
_entity_poly.entity_id
_entity_poly.type
_entity_poly.pdbx_seq_one_letter_code
_entity_poly.pdbx_strand_id
1 'polypeptide(L)'
;MRPLRHPSPHSPRRIRIFATGAFVPLSSVRALFSEWDAPLAVLVDLVDNLEAVKQWKPGPLIDLLLSRSRTGVHRVASILERLSTAVQRVWRSQITAFIVHGSISPTDPLASKDYALVDGSIPSCISPQSRDSVQYVGRAVATVKAAKWQKQLPTTIASEHTNMLESVLPQEQHAFDRVIAQIRINVSEWLWMNVLTRQDIEDAVDSLGNYFLLRNGEFSLSLIREIERLKVSRLTMRSGPISMIRDQDLNLALLRASLGTTAQQDPTLSRLRFSLPSGPLRPLLPSLAAPNLASSTTSDPSLFHSHLLGTPLLLSYTISLAPRSLPRSD
;
A
#
# COMPACT_ATOMS: atom_id res chain seq x y z
N MET A 1 37.88 -17.64 62.69
CA MET A 1 36.82 -17.11 61.81
C MET A 1 37.43 -16.73 60.46
N ARG A 2 37.27 -17.60 59.44
CA ARG A 2 37.56 -17.32 58.03
C ARG A 2 36.31 -17.71 57.23
N PRO A 3 35.86 -16.90 56.26
CA PRO A 3 34.55 -17.08 55.66
C PRO A 3 34.58 -18.17 54.57
N LEU A 4 33.51 -18.96 54.54
CA LEU A 4 33.16 -19.90 53.48
C LEU A 4 32.84 -19.12 52.19
N ARG A 5 33.59 -19.36 51.11
CA ARG A 5 33.20 -18.93 49.75
C ARG A 5 32.36 -20.03 49.11
N HIS A 6 31.12 -19.71 48.76
CA HIS A 6 30.29 -20.47 47.84
C HIS A 6 30.89 -20.46 46.41
N PRO A 7 30.82 -21.55 45.64
CA PRO A 7 31.20 -21.55 44.24
C PRO A 7 30.04 -21.08 43.35
N SER A 8 30.32 -20.13 42.47
CA SER A 8 29.42 -19.60 41.43
C SER A 8 29.39 -20.50 40.17
N PRO A 9 28.24 -20.66 39.48
CA PRO A 9 28.04 -21.67 38.45
C PRO A 9 28.17 -21.11 37.02
N HIS A 10 29.28 -20.49 36.64
CA HIS A 10 29.55 -20.21 35.23
C HIS A 10 31.05 -20.20 34.97
N SER A 11 31.58 -21.36 34.60
CA SER A 11 32.89 -21.47 33.97
C SER A 11 32.73 -22.25 32.68
N PRO A 12 33.13 -21.73 31.51
CA PRO A 12 33.21 -22.54 30.30
C PRO A 12 34.25 -23.63 30.56
N ARG A 13 33.83 -24.90 30.54
CA ARG A 13 34.73 -26.05 30.62
C ARG A 13 35.72 -25.98 29.45
N ARG A 14 36.87 -25.34 29.66
CA ARG A 14 38.03 -25.42 28.75
C ARG A 14 38.58 -26.84 28.85
N ILE A 15 38.14 -27.71 27.96
CA ILE A 15 38.66 -29.07 27.84
C ILE A 15 40.00 -28.94 27.10
N ARG A 16 41.10 -29.02 27.86
CA ARG A 16 42.46 -29.06 27.31
C ARG A 16 42.69 -30.43 26.68
N ILE A 17 42.74 -30.46 25.35
CA ILE A 17 43.19 -31.63 24.59
C ILE A 17 44.71 -31.66 24.74
N PHE A 18 45.22 -32.38 25.74
CA PHE A 18 46.65 -32.62 25.86
C PHE A 18 47.06 -33.67 24.84
N ALA A 19 47.46 -33.22 23.65
CA ALA A 19 48.12 -34.06 22.66
C ALA A 19 49.64 -34.02 22.89
N THR A 20 50.12 -34.86 23.79
CA THR A 20 51.54 -35.21 23.86
C THR A 20 51.64 -36.74 23.78
N GLY A 21 51.62 -37.26 22.55
CA GLY A 21 51.99 -38.64 22.21
C GLY A 21 50.97 -39.76 22.51
N ALA A 22 49.75 -39.47 22.98
CA ALA A 22 48.82 -40.50 23.44
C ALA A 22 47.56 -40.63 22.56
N PHE A 23 47.18 -41.89 22.29
CA PHE A 23 45.96 -42.29 21.61
C PHE A 23 44.71 -41.62 22.21
N VAL A 24 43.96 -40.88 21.40
CA VAL A 24 42.65 -40.34 21.79
C VAL A 24 41.60 -41.43 21.56
N PRO A 25 40.96 -41.96 22.61
CA PRO A 25 39.93 -42.96 22.42
C PRO A 25 38.71 -42.34 21.74
N LEU A 26 38.13 -43.06 20.78
CA LEU A 26 36.95 -42.61 20.02
C LEU A 26 35.75 -42.28 20.92
N SER A 27 35.66 -42.92 22.09
CA SER A 27 34.65 -42.61 23.11
C SER A 27 34.79 -41.20 23.68
N SER A 28 36.01 -40.69 23.87
CA SER A 28 36.25 -39.31 24.32
C SER A 28 35.88 -38.29 23.25
N VAL A 29 36.13 -38.61 21.97
CA VAL A 29 35.69 -37.77 20.84
C VAL A 29 34.16 -37.74 20.78
N ARG A 30 33.49 -38.91 20.84
CA ARG A 30 32.03 -38.99 20.86
C ARG A 30 31.41 -38.24 22.04
N ALA A 31 32.00 -38.34 23.23
CA ALA A 31 31.52 -37.62 24.41
C ALA A 31 31.68 -36.09 24.29
N LEU A 32 32.66 -35.62 23.51
CA LEU A 32 32.85 -34.18 23.26
C LEU A 32 31.80 -33.63 22.29
N PHE A 33 31.41 -34.41 21.27
CA PHE A 33 30.47 -33.99 20.25
C PHE A 33 29.00 -34.31 20.57
N SER A 34 28.73 -35.16 21.57
CA SER A 34 27.36 -35.56 21.93
C SER A 34 26.44 -34.38 22.28
N GLU A 35 27.00 -33.28 22.80
CA GLU A 35 26.24 -32.06 23.06
C GLU A 35 25.73 -31.35 21.79
N TRP A 36 26.35 -31.63 20.65
CA TRP A 36 26.03 -31.05 19.34
C TRP A 36 25.17 -31.95 18.47
N ASP A 37 25.01 -33.23 18.81
CA ASP A 37 24.20 -34.19 18.04
C ASP A 37 22.78 -33.64 17.80
N ALA A 38 22.10 -33.20 18.86
CA ALA A 38 20.74 -32.67 18.75
C ALA A 38 20.67 -31.30 18.02
N PRO A 39 21.47 -30.27 18.36
CA PRO A 39 21.48 -29.01 17.62
C PRO A 39 21.80 -29.16 16.12
N LEU A 40 22.79 -29.98 15.77
CA LEU A 40 23.17 -30.19 14.37
C LEU A 40 22.08 -30.94 13.62
N ALA A 41 21.49 -31.99 14.19
CA ALA A 41 20.38 -32.71 13.55
C ALA A 41 19.20 -31.78 13.25
N VAL A 42 18.86 -30.87 14.16
CA VAL A 42 17.77 -29.89 13.95
C VAL A 42 18.12 -28.86 12.88
N LEU A 43 19.38 -28.43 12.80
CA LEU A 43 19.83 -27.51 11.75
C LEU A 43 19.86 -28.18 10.38
N VAL A 44 20.24 -29.45 10.29
CA VAL A 44 20.16 -30.22 9.05
C VAL A 44 18.70 -30.35 8.61
N ASP A 45 17.79 -30.75 9.50
CA ASP A 45 16.35 -30.80 9.17
C ASP A 45 15.81 -29.42 8.74
N LEU A 46 16.25 -28.33 9.38
CA LEU A 46 15.88 -26.98 8.95
C LEU A 46 16.37 -26.69 7.52
N VAL A 47 17.63 -27.00 7.20
CA VAL A 47 18.20 -26.77 5.86
C VAL A 47 17.50 -27.65 4.82
N ASP A 48 17.27 -28.92 5.10
CA ASP A 48 16.56 -29.84 4.20
C ASP A 48 15.14 -29.32 3.88
N ASN A 49 14.43 -28.81 4.90
CA ASN A 49 13.12 -28.17 4.70
C ASN A 49 13.22 -26.88 3.89
N LEU A 50 14.26 -26.07 4.09
CA LEU A 50 14.48 -24.85 3.31
C LEU A 50 14.80 -25.16 1.85
N GLU A 51 15.61 -26.18 1.57
CA GLU A 51 16.00 -26.62 0.23
C GLU A 51 14.83 -27.28 -0.53
N ALA A 52 13.89 -27.90 0.18
CA ALA A 52 12.70 -28.49 -0.43
C ALA A 52 11.79 -27.47 -1.14
N VAL A 53 11.87 -26.18 -0.76
CA VAL A 53 11.04 -25.11 -1.32
C VAL A 53 11.92 -24.13 -2.10
N LYS A 54 11.66 -24.00 -3.41
CA LYS A 54 12.46 -23.15 -4.32
C LYS A 54 12.49 -21.66 -3.96
N GLN A 55 11.42 -21.13 -3.36
CA GLN A 55 11.35 -19.72 -2.97
C GLN A 55 10.55 -19.57 -1.68
N TRP A 56 11.22 -19.05 -0.65
CA TRP A 56 10.60 -18.73 0.62
C TRP A 56 10.05 -17.31 0.63
N LYS A 57 8.80 -17.17 1.08
CA LYS A 57 8.25 -15.86 1.41
C LYS A 57 8.66 -15.46 2.84
N PRO A 58 8.87 -14.17 3.12
CA PRO A 58 9.36 -13.71 4.42
C PRO A 58 8.49 -14.13 5.62
N GLY A 59 7.16 -14.07 5.50
CA GLY A 59 6.23 -14.38 6.58
C GLY A 59 6.30 -15.84 7.05
N PRO A 60 6.02 -16.82 6.16
CA PRO A 60 6.13 -18.24 6.49
C PRO A 60 7.50 -18.67 7.01
N LEU A 61 8.57 -18.04 6.53
CA LEU A 61 9.92 -18.31 7.03
C LEU A 61 10.09 -17.91 8.51
N ILE A 62 9.62 -16.72 8.87
CA ILE A 62 9.63 -16.25 10.26
C ILE A 62 8.73 -17.14 11.12
N ASP A 63 7.55 -17.51 10.63
CA ASP A 63 6.61 -18.38 11.33
C ASP A 63 7.19 -19.79 11.58
N LEU A 64 7.90 -20.34 10.59
CA LEU A 64 8.62 -21.61 10.73
C LEU A 64 9.69 -21.51 11.81
N LEU A 65 10.52 -20.46 11.78
CA LEU A 65 11.59 -20.29 12.78
C LEU A 65 11.03 -20.07 14.19
N LEU A 66 9.94 -19.32 14.32
CA LEU A 66 9.26 -19.09 15.61
C LEU A 66 8.56 -20.35 16.14
N SER A 67 7.97 -21.17 15.27
CA SER A 67 7.37 -22.44 15.69
C SER A 67 8.43 -23.44 16.12
N ARG A 68 9.56 -23.52 15.40
CA ARG A 68 10.69 -24.41 15.71
C ARG A 68 11.49 -23.94 16.93
N SER A 69 11.50 -22.65 17.28
CA SER A 69 12.17 -22.18 18.50
C SER A 69 11.47 -22.63 19.78
N ARG A 70 10.16 -22.94 19.72
CA ARG A 70 9.36 -23.46 20.85
C ARG A 70 9.63 -24.95 21.10
N THR A 71 10.86 -25.26 21.49
CA THR A 71 11.28 -26.64 21.85
C THR A 71 11.61 -26.74 23.33
N GLY A 72 11.45 -27.94 23.91
CA GLY A 72 11.84 -28.21 25.30
C GLY A 72 13.36 -28.26 25.53
N VAL A 73 14.16 -28.23 24.46
CA VAL A 73 15.63 -28.29 24.53
C VAL A 73 16.20 -26.87 24.45
N HIS A 74 16.58 -26.31 25.60
CA HIS A 74 17.06 -24.92 25.72
C HIS A 74 18.14 -24.52 24.71
N ARG A 75 19.13 -25.40 24.45
CA ARG A 75 20.23 -25.10 23.51
C ARG A 75 19.74 -25.00 22.06
N VAL A 76 18.78 -25.83 21.67
CA VAL A 76 18.17 -25.77 20.33
C VAL A 76 17.29 -24.53 20.21
N ALA A 77 16.43 -24.29 21.20
CA ALA A 77 15.57 -23.11 21.27
C ALA A 77 16.37 -21.81 21.12
N SER A 78 17.45 -21.65 21.89
CA SER A 78 18.30 -20.45 21.83
C SER A 78 19.01 -20.25 20.48
N ILE A 79 19.41 -21.31 19.78
CA ILE A 79 20.00 -21.20 18.44
C ILE A 79 18.93 -20.74 17.44
N LEU A 80 17.76 -21.37 17.46
CA LEU A 80 16.65 -21.04 16.55
C LEU A 80 16.06 -19.65 16.82
N GLU A 81 16.02 -19.21 18.07
CA GLU A 81 15.61 -17.85 18.46
C GLU A 81 16.61 -16.80 17.96
N ARG A 82 17.91 -17.09 18.02
CA ARG A 82 18.92 -16.18 17.43
C ARG A 82 18.78 -16.08 15.91
N LEU A 83 18.48 -17.20 15.24
CA LEU A 83 18.19 -17.21 13.80
C LEU A 83 16.91 -16.45 13.48
N SER A 84 15.82 -16.68 14.22
CA SER A 84 14.55 -15.98 14.02
C SER A 84 14.71 -14.47 14.24
N THR A 85 15.47 -14.05 15.24
CA THR A 85 15.79 -12.64 15.49
C THR A 85 16.56 -12.02 14.34
N ALA A 86 17.53 -12.73 13.77
CA ALA A 86 18.30 -12.25 12.62
C ALA A 86 17.41 -12.04 11.39
N VAL A 87 16.53 -13.01 11.08
CA VAL A 87 15.59 -12.90 9.95
C VAL A 87 14.57 -11.77 10.18
N GLN A 88 14.02 -11.66 11.40
CA GLN A 88 13.11 -10.59 11.77
C GLN A 88 13.73 -9.19 11.61
N ARG A 89 15.03 -9.02 11.89
CA ARG A 89 15.73 -7.73 11.67
C ARG A 89 15.82 -7.35 10.19
N VAL A 90 16.07 -8.31 9.31
CA VAL A 90 16.09 -8.08 7.86
C VAL A 90 14.70 -7.66 7.38
N TRP A 91 13.68 -8.40 7.79
CA TRP A 91 12.29 -8.10 7.46
C TRP A 91 11.85 -6.72 7.99
N ARG A 92 12.26 -6.37 9.22
CA ARG A 92 12.02 -5.05 9.81
C ARG A 92 12.67 -3.93 9.01
N SER A 93 13.87 -4.14 8.46
CA SER A 93 14.52 -3.17 7.58
C SER A 93 13.69 -2.93 6.32
N GLN A 94 13.12 -3.98 5.73
CA GLN A 94 12.23 -3.87 4.56
C GLN A 94 10.94 -3.12 4.90
N ILE A 95 10.33 -3.42 6.05
CA ILE A 95 9.16 -2.68 6.52
C ILE A 95 9.47 -1.21 6.78
N THR A 96 10.61 -0.91 7.39
CA THR A 96 11.01 0.47 7.66
C THR A 96 11.15 1.23 6.35
N ALA A 97 11.78 0.63 5.33
CA ALA A 97 11.87 1.21 4.00
C ALA A 97 10.49 1.44 3.35
N PHE A 98 9.54 0.52 3.57
CA PHE A 98 8.18 0.65 3.03
C PHE A 98 7.36 1.73 3.74
N ILE A 99 7.31 1.70 5.08
CA ILE A 99 6.51 2.61 5.91
C ILE A 99 7.08 4.03 5.90
N VAL A 100 8.40 4.18 6.09
CA VAL A 100 9.04 5.48 6.28
C VAL A 100 9.36 6.15 4.94
N HIS A 101 9.82 5.37 3.97
CA HIS A 101 10.30 5.92 2.69
C HIS A 101 9.38 5.62 1.49
N GLY A 102 8.31 4.85 1.68
CA GLY A 102 7.41 4.45 0.59
C GLY A 102 8.12 3.68 -0.53
N SER A 103 9.28 3.07 -0.25
CA SER A 103 10.08 2.36 -1.24
C SER A 103 9.83 0.87 -1.19
N ILE A 104 9.66 0.27 -2.37
CA ILE A 104 9.52 -1.18 -2.54
C ILE A 104 10.87 -1.72 -3.03
N SER A 105 11.38 -2.76 -2.37
CA SER A 105 12.58 -3.46 -2.80
C SER A 105 12.35 -4.17 -4.14
N PRO A 106 13.26 -4.08 -5.11
CA PRO A 106 13.15 -4.84 -6.37
C PRO A 106 13.38 -6.33 -6.15
N THR A 107 14.15 -6.69 -5.12
CA THR A 107 14.42 -8.07 -4.70
C THR A 107 13.50 -8.42 -3.53
N ASP A 108 12.60 -9.38 -3.74
CA ASP A 108 11.57 -9.83 -2.78
C ASP A 108 10.66 -8.70 -2.27
N PRO A 109 9.73 -8.21 -3.10
CA PRO A 109 8.88 -7.06 -2.77
C PRO A 109 7.83 -7.42 -1.69
N LEU A 110 7.83 -6.62 -0.62
CA LEU A 110 6.82 -6.73 0.45
C LEU A 110 5.41 -6.29 -0.03
N ALA A 111 5.34 -5.43 -1.04
CA ALA A 111 4.11 -4.90 -1.62
C ALA A 111 4.14 -4.91 -3.16
N SER A 112 2.96 -4.99 -3.78
CA SER A 112 2.74 -4.87 -5.21
C SER A 112 2.94 -3.43 -5.71
N LYS A 113 2.87 -3.22 -7.03
CA LYS A 113 2.96 -1.89 -7.65
C LYS A 113 1.86 -0.92 -7.18
N ASP A 114 0.72 -1.45 -6.73
CA ASP A 114 -0.39 -0.68 -6.18
C ASP A 114 -0.25 -0.44 -4.66
N TYR A 115 0.93 -0.76 -4.10
CA TYR A 115 1.24 -0.70 -2.68
C TYR A 115 0.35 -1.60 -1.81
N ALA A 116 -0.25 -2.64 -2.40
CA ALA A 116 -0.96 -3.68 -1.67
C ALA A 116 0.03 -4.74 -1.18
N LEU A 117 -0.10 -5.18 0.06
CA LEU A 117 0.81 -6.17 0.64
C LEU A 117 0.67 -7.52 -0.07
N VAL A 118 1.81 -8.13 -0.43
CA VAL A 118 1.80 -9.46 -1.07
C VAL A 118 1.48 -10.52 -0.03
N ASP A 119 0.66 -11.51 -0.40
CA ASP A 119 0.29 -12.59 0.49
C ASP A 119 1.51 -13.44 0.87
N GLY A 120 1.69 -13.64 2.17
CA GLY A 120 2.84 -14.34 2.75
C GLY A 120 4.05 -13.45 3.02
N SER A 121 3.98 -12.13 2.75
CA SER A 121 5.07 -11.21 3.11
C SER A 121 5.05 -10.78 4.58
N ILE A 122 3.94 -10.99 5.27
CA ILE A 122 3.76 -10.67 6.69
C ILE A 122 3.66 -11.96 7.50
N PRO A 123 4.41 -12.10 8.61
CA PRO A 123 4.34 -13.25 9.49
C PRO A 123 3.03 -13.30 10.29
N SER A 124 2.63 -14.50 10.67
CA SER A 124 1.41 -14.77 11.45
C SER A 124 1.42 -14.17 12.86
N CYS A 125 2.59 -13.80 13.40
CA CYS A 125 2.71 -13.18 14.72
C CYS A 125 2.17 -11.74 14.78
N ILE A 126 1.86 -11.13 13.64
CA ILE A 126 1.37 -9.75 13.55
C ILE A 126 -0.14 -9.74 13.45
N SER A 127 -0.77 -8.82 14.19
CA SER A 127 -2.22 -8.68 14.18
C SER A 127 -2.73 -8.21 12.80
N PRO A 128 -3.94 -8.61 12.39
CA PRO A 128 -4.55 -8.15 11.14
C PRO A 128 -4.69 -6.62 11.11
N GLN A 129 -4.97 -5.99 12.26
CA GLN A 129 -5.06 -4.54 12.38
C GLN A 129 -3.72 -3.83 12.07
N SER A 130 -2.61 -4.39 12.54
CA SER A 130 -1.28 -3.86 12.22
C SER A 130 -0.94 -4.07 10.75
N ARG A 131 -1.31 -5.21 10.16
CA ARG A 131 -1.17 -5.46 8.72
C ARG A 131 -1.87 -4.37 7.89
N ASP A 132 -3.11 -4.07 8.21
CA ASP A 132 -3.88 -3.02 7.51
C ASP A 132 -3.25 -1.63 7.71
N SER A 133 -2.75 -1.37 8.92
CA SER A 133 -2.09 -0.10 9.24
C SER A 133 -0.76 0.06 8.49
N VAL A 134 0.04 -1.01 8.36
CA VAL A 134 1.26 -1.02 7.54
C VAL A 134 0.94 -0.74 6.08
N GLN A 135 -0.10 -1.40 5.53
CA GLN A 135 -0.52 -1.16 4.15
C GLN A 135 -0.97 0.28 3.93
N TYR A 136 -1.81 0.81 4.83
CA TYR A 136 -2.30 2.18 4.77
C TYR A 136 -1.14 3.18 4.78
N VAL A 137 -0.24 3.08 5.76
CA VAL A 137 0.87 4.02 5.90
C VAL A 137 1.83 3.94 4.72
N GLY A 138 2.26 2.73 4.34
CA GLY A 138 3.17 2.55 3.21
C GLY A 138 2.58 3.06 1.90
N ARG A 139 1.29 2.78 1.63
CA ARG A 139 0.58 3.33 0.47
C ARG A 139 0.51 4.84 0.50
N ALA A 140 0.19 5.45 1.65
CA ALA A 140 0.05 6.88 1.75
C ALA A 140 1.40 7.60 1.52
N VAL A 141 2.46 7.15 2.18
CA VAL A 141 3.81 7.72 2.02
C VAL A 141 4.32 7.53 0.59
N ALA A 142 4.12 6.34 0.01
CA ALA A 142 4.54 6.08 -1.36
C ALA A 142 3.74 6.88 -2.40
N THR A 143 2.44 7.11 -2.16
CA THR A 143 1.60 7.94 -3.04
C THR A 143 2.06 9.40 -3.02
N VAL A 144 2.33 9.95 -1.84
CA VAL A 144 2.87 11.32 -1.67
C VAL A 144 4.22 11.46 -2.37
N LYS A 145 5.08 10.44 -2.27
CA LYS A 145 6.38 10.41 -2.93
C LYS A 145 6.26 10.31 -4.45
N ALA A 146 5.39 9.42 -4.95
CA ALA A 146 5.14 9.23 -6.38
C ALA A 146 4.54 10.49 -7.04
N ALA A 147 3.65 11.18 -6.33
CA ALA A 147 3.08 12.46 -6.76
C ALA A 147 4.07 13.64 -6.70
N LYS A 148 5.31 13.42 -6.21
CA LYS A 148 6.34 14.45 -6.02
C LYS A 148 5.80 15.67 -5.26
N TRP A 149 5.05 15.42 -4.19
CA TRP A 149 4.47 16.50 -3.40
C TRP A 149 5.58 17.40 -2.84
N GLN A 150 5.38 18.73 -2.87
CA GLN A 150 6.39 19.69 -2.40
C GLN A 150 6.71 19.50 -0.91
N LYS A 151 5.69 19.20 -0.12
CA LYS A 151 5.80 18.79 1.29
C LYS A 151 5.90 17.27 1.37
N GLN A 152 7.10 16.74 1.43
CA GLN A 152 7.31 15.34 1.79
C GLN A 152 7.27 15.20 3.33
N LEU A 153 7.16 13.95 3.80
CA LEU A 153 7.27 13.67 5.22
C LEU A 153 8.62 14.21 5.73
N PRO A 154 8.64 15.07 6.76
CA PRO A 154 9.87 15.61 7.32
C PRO A 154 10.85 14.51 7.71
N THR A 155 12.14 14.75 7.46
CA THR A 155 13.21 13.81 7.81
C THR A 155 13.30 13.53 9.32
N THR A 156 12.85 14.47 10.14
CA THR A 156 12.75 14.33 11.60
C THR A 156 11.73 13.27 12.01
N ILE A 157 10.51 13.34 11.45
CA ILE A 157 9.44 12.36 11.67
C ILE A 157 9.85 11.00 11.11
N ALA A 158 10.50 10.99 9.94
CA ALA A 158 11.05 9.77 9.35
C ALA A 158 12.06 9.10 10.30
N SER A 159 13.01 9.87 10.85
CA SER A 159 14.01 9.36 11.79
C SER A 159 13.38 8.86 13.09
N GLU A 160 12.37 9.54 13.61
CA GLU A 160 11.63 9.12 14.79
C GLU A 160 10.94 7.77 14.57
N HIS A 161 10.24 7.62 13.43
CA HIS A 161 9.60 6.36 13.06
C HIS A 161 10.60 5.22 12.87
N THR A 162 11.77 5.48 12.27
CA THR A 162 12.85 4.50 12.17
C THR A 162 13.33 4.06 13.55
N ASN A 163 13.57 4.98 14.47
CA ASN A 163 14.01 4.65 15.84
C ASN A 163 12.95 3.83 16.59
N MET A 164 11.67 4.18 16.46
CA MET A 164 10.57 3.43 17.07
C MET A 164 10.50 2.00 16.52
N LEU A 165 10.61 1.83 15.20
CA LEU A 165 10.60 0.50 14.57
C LEU A 165 11.83 -0.31 14.97
N GLU A 166 13.02 0.28 15.00
CA GLU A 166 14.26 -0.41 15.38
C GLU A 166 14.28 -0.92 16.83
N SER A 167 13.51 -0.28 17.72
CA SER A 167 13.41 -0.69 19.12
C SER A 167 12.57 -1.96 19.35
N VAL A 168 11.76 -2.39 18.38
CA VAL A 168 10.81 -3.50 18.55
C VAL A 168 11.03 -4.62 17.53
N LEU A 169 10.71 -5.84 17.93
CA LEU A 169 10.68 -7.02 17.05
C LEU A 169 9.23 -7.47 16.78
N PRO A 170 8.96 -8.04 15.59
CA PRO A 170 7.64 -8.57 15.23
C PRO A 170 7.08 -9.61 16.21
N GLN A 171 7.95 -10.43 16.81
CA GLN A 171 7.54 -11.42 17.81
C GLN A 171 6.91 -10.81 19.07
N GLU A 172 7.22 -9.55 19.37
CA GLU A 172 6.64 -8.79 20.49
C GLU A 172 5.34 -8.10 20.05
N GLN A 173 4.32 -8.92 19.77
CA GLN A 173 3.07 -8.49 19.13
C GLN A 173 2.50 -7.17 19.71
N HIS A 174 2.35 -7.07 21.04
CA HIS A 174 1.78 -5.88 21.68
C HIS A 174 2.64 -4.63 21.52
N ALA A 175 3.97 -4.75 21.60
CA ALA A 175 4.86 -3.60 21.45
C ALA A 175 4.88 -3.14 19.99
N PHE A 176 4.89 -4.11 19.06
CA PHE A 176 4.89 -3.83 17.62
C PHE A 176 3.60 -3.14 17.19
N ASP A 177 2.45 -3.66 17.65
CA ASP A 177 1.14 -3.11 17.34
C ASP A 177 1.01 -1.65 17.83
N ARG A 178 1.53 -1.34 19.03
CA ARG A 178 1.53 0.05 19.54
C ARG A 178 2.39 0.98 18.69
N VAL A 179 3.59 0.55 18.30
CA VAL A 179 4.48 1.34 17.44
C VAL A 179 3.84 1.62 16.08
N ILE A 180 3.27 0.60 15.44
CA ILE A 180 2.58 0.75 14.15
C ILE A 180 1.36 1.67 14.27
N ALA A 181 0.56 1.54 15.33
CA ALA A 181 -0.59 2.41 15.57
C ALA A 181 -0.16 3.88 15.74
N GLN A 182 0.91 4.13 16.50
CA GLN A 182 1.44 5.49 16.69
C GLN A 182 1.95 6.09 15.38
N ILE A 183 2.71 5.33 14.59
CA ILE A 183 3.18 5.76 13.26
C ILE A 183 1.99 6.10 12.37
N ARG A 184 0.94 5.27 12.37
CA ARG A 184 -0.27 5.53 11.59
C ARG A 184 -0.94 6.84 12.00
N ILE A 185 -1.05 7.13 13.30
CA ILE A 185 -1.62 8.39 13.78
C ILE A 185 -0.80 9.57 13.28
N ASN A 186 0.52 9.56 13.52
CA ASN A 186 1.41 10.66 13.12
C ASN A 186 1.38 10.92 11.60
N VAL A 187 1.38 9.86 10.79
CA VAL A 187 1.27 10.00 9.33
C VAL A 187 -0.11 10.52 8.91
N SER A 188 -1.18 10.06 9.56
CA SER A 188 -2.55 10.52 9.25
C SER A 188 -2.74 12.00 9.58
N GLU A 189 -2.24 12.45 10.74
CA GLU A 189 -2.24 13.86 11.12
C GLU A 189 -1.41 14.70 10.16
N TRP A 190 -0.23 14.21 9.79
CA TRP A 190 0.61 14.90 8.82
C TRP A 190 -0.08 15.03 7.45
N LEU A 191 -0.74 13.97 6.96
CA LEU A 191 -1.51 14.00 5.72
C LEU A 191 -2.66 15.00 5.79
N TRP A 192 -3.39 15.04 6.91
CA TRP A 192 -4.48 15.99 7.12
C TRP A 192 -4.00 17.45 7.10
N MET A 193 -2.85 17.73 7.73
CA MET A 193 -2.32 19.09 7.83
C MET A 193 -1.64 19.59 6.54
N ASN A 194 -1.11 18.68 5.71
CA ASN A 194 -0.23 19.06 4.59
C ASN A 194 -0.72 18.67 3.20
N VAL A 195 -1.52 17.61 3.10
CA VAL A 195 -2.00 17.05 1.83
C VAL A 195 -3.50 17.28 1.71
N LEU A 196 -4.29 16.72 2.62
CA LEU A 196 -5.74 16.85 2.64
C LEU A 196 -6.18 18.05 3.48
N THR A 197 -5.85 19.27 3.02
CA THR A 197 -6.27 20.45 3.76
C THR A 197 -7.80 20.53 3.83
N ARG A 198 -8.33 21.04 4.94
CA ARG A 198 -9.78 21.18 5.15
C ARG A 198 -10.47 21.88 3.97
N GLN A 199 -9.85 22.91 3.44
CA GLN A 199 -10.38 23.68 2.31
C GLN A 199 -10.48 22.83 1.03
N ASP A 200 -9.48 21.99 0.74
CA ASP A 200 -9.53 21.12 -0.45
C ASP A 200 -10.67 20.09 -0.35
N ILE A 201 -10.98 19.63 0.86
CA ILE A 201 -12.09 18.70 1.11
C ILE A 201 -13.43 19.43 0.98
N GLU A 202 -13.56 20.62 1.59
CA GLU A 202 -14.77 21.44 1.48
C GLU A 202 -15.05 21.77 0.00
N ASP A 203 -14.05 22.24 -0.75
CA ASP A 203 -14.16 22.53 -2.18
C ASP A 203 -14.54 21.28 -3.00
N ALA A 204 -13.96 20.11 -2.68
CA ALA A 204 -14.28 18.86 -3.36
C ALA A 204 -15.72 18.40 -3.07
N VAL A 205 -16.18 18.49 -1.82
CA VAL A 205 -17.54 18.12 -1.42
C VAL A 205 -18.57 19.09 -2.01
N ASP A 206 -18.28 20.40 -2.02
CA ASP A 206 -19.15 21.38 -2.67
C ASP A 206 -19.23 21.14 -4.18
N SER A 207 -18.10 20.82 -4.83
CA SER A 207 -18.11 20.46 -6.26
C SER A 207 -18.89 19.17 -6.53
N LEU A 208 -18.80 18.17 -5.64
CA LEU A 208 -19.61 16.95 -5.72
C LEU A 208 -21.11 17.29 -5.65
N GLY A 209 -21.50 18.12 -4.68
CA GLY A 209 -22.88 18.58 -4.53
C GLY A 209 -23.38 19.38 -5.74
N ASN A 210 -22.59 20.36 -6.19
CA ASN A 210 -22.98 21.28 -7.25
C ASN A 210 -23.12 20.58 -8.61
N TYR A 211 -22.20 19.67 -8.96
CA TYR A 211 -22.10 19.11 -10.31
C TYR A 211 -22.57 17.66 -10.43
N PHE A 212 -22.32 16.80 -9.44
CA PHE A 212 -22.76 15.40 -9.49
C PHE A 212 -24.15 15.22 -8.92
N LEU A 213 -24.50 15.95 -7.86
CA LEU A 213 -25.83 15.90 -7.23
C LEU A 213 -26.79 16.98 -7.78
N LEU A 214 -26.37 17.70 -8.82
CA LEU A 214 -27.16 18.72 -9.53
C LEU A 214 -27.71 19.83 -8.61
N ARG A 215 -27.04 20.13 -7.47
CA ARG A 215 -27.44 21.24 -6.59
C ARG A 215 -27.45 22.58 -7.34
N ASN A 216 -26.55 22.74 -8.32
CA ASN A 216 -26.59 23.86 -9.25
C ASN A 216 -27.51 23.56 -10.45
N GLY A 217 -28.81 23.81 -10.28
CA GLY A 217 -29.83 23.54 -11.29
C GLY A 217 -29.68 24.38 -12.56
N GLU A 218 -29.25 25.64 -12.46
CA GLU A 218 -29.07 26.53 -13.61
C GLU A 218 -27.98 26.00 -14.55
N PHE A 219 -26.83 25.64 -14.01
CA PHE A 219 -25.75 25.01 -14.75
C PHE A 219 -26.21 23.68 -15.37
N SER A 220 -26.87 22.83 -14.57
CA SER A 220 -27.31 21.51 -15.02
C SER A 220 -28.29 21.59 -16.21
N LEU A 221 -29.23 22.53 -16.18
CA LEU A 221 -30.17 22.76 -17.29
C LEU A 221 -29.47 23.33 -18.54
N SER A 222 -28.52 24.26 -18.35
CA SER A 222 -27.69 24.80 -19.43
C SER A 222 -26.85 23.69 -20.10
N LEU A 223 -26.29 22.79 -19.29
CA LEU A 223 -25.51 21.64 -19.76
C LEU A 223 -26.35 20.67 -20.58
N ILE A 224 -27.55 20.32 -20.12
CA ILE A 224 -28.46 19.44 -20.87
C ILE A 224 -28.80 20.06 -22.24
N ARG A 225 -29.09 21.37 -22.28
CA ARG A 225 -29.38 22.09 -23.54
C ARG A 225 -28.20 22.09 -24.50
N GLU A 226 -26.98 22.32 -24.01
CA GLU A 226 -25.79 22.32 -24.87
C GLU A 226 -25.45 20.90 -25.37
N ILE A 227 -25.65 19.87 -24.54
CA ILE A 227 -25.51 18.46 -24.96
C ILE A 227 -26.55 18.10 -26.02
N GLU A 228 -27.81 18.54 -25.85
CA GLU A 228 -28.86 18.32 -26.85
C GLU A 228 -28.55 19.04 -28.17
N ARG A 229 -28.10 20.30 -28.09
CA ARG A 229 -27.65 21.07 -29.26
C ARG A 229 -26.50 20.37 -29.98
N LEU A 230 -25.54 19.84 -29.23
CA LEU A 230 -24.40 19.11 -29.75
C LEU A 230 -24.83 17.80 -30.43
N LYS A 231 -25.78 17.06 -29.83
CA LYS A 231 -26.41 15.88 -30.42
C LYS A 231 -27.10 16.22 -31.75
N VAL A 232 -27.94 17.25 -31.80
CA VAL A 232 -28.62 17.66 -33.05
C VAL A 232 -27.60 18.12 -34.10
N SER A 233 -26.67 18.99 -33.71
CA SER A 233 -25.69 19.55 -34.65
C SER A 233 -24.75 18.49 -35.24
N ARG A 234 -24.36 17.47 -34.47
CA ARG A 234 -23.34 16.50 -34.88
C ARG A 234 -23.90 15.15 -35.29
N LEU A 235 -25.05 14.72 -34.77
CA LEU A 235 -25.60 13.37 -35.00
C LEU A 235 -26.84 13.38 -35.92
N THR A 236 -27.53 14.51 -36.12
CA THR A 236 -28.74 14.54 -36.96
C THR A 236 -28.61 15.36 -38.25
N MET A 237 -27.79 16.42 -38.29
CA MET A 237 -27.56 17.21 -39.51
C MET A 237 -26.36 16.70 -40.33
N ARG A 238 -26.63 16.24 -41.56
CA ARG A 238 -25.69 15.94 -42.68
C ARG A 238 -24.31 15.40 -42.30
N SER A 239 -24.14 14.07 -42.46
CA SER A 239 -22.88 13.34 -42.36
C SER A 239 -21.78 13.93 -43.26
N GLY A 240 -20.95 14.81 -42.68
CA GLY A 240 -19.62 15.15 -43.18
C GLY A 240 -18.54 14.57 -42.25
N PRO A 241 -17.24 14.67 -42.60
CA PRO A 241 -16.12 14.15 -41.80
C PRO A 241 -15.97 14.78 -40.40
N ILE A 242 -16.77 15.82 -40.09
CA ILE A 242 -16.84 16.54 -38.81
C ILE A 242 -18.02 16.06 -37.94
N SER A 243 -18.76 15.05 -38.39
CA SER A 243 -19.89 14.45 -37.68
C SER A 243 -19.39 13.36 -36.72
N MET A 244 -18.57 13.75 -35.73
CA MET A 244 -18.22 12.88 -34.61
C MET A 244 -18.22 13.69 -33.32
N ILE A 245 -18.67 13.10 -32.22
CA ILE A 245 -18.55 13.70 -30.89
C ILE A 245 -17.30 13.12 -30.22
N ARG A 246 -16.36 13.98 -29.83
CA ARG A 246 -15.16 13.62 -29.07
C ARG A 246 -15.25 14.15 -27.64
N ASP A 247 -14.41 13.62 -26.75
CA ASP A 247 -14.29 14.12 -25.36
C ASP A 247 -14.03 15.63 -25.30
N GLN A 248 -13.26 16.17 -26.26
CA GLN A 248 -12.99 17.60 -26.33
C GLN A 248 -14.24 18.43 -26.62
N ASP A 249 -15.15 17.94 -27.47
CA ASP A 249 -16.41 18.64 -27.75
C ASP A 249 -17.32 18.66 -26.50
N LEU A 250 -17.29 17.59 -25.70
CA LEU A 250 -18.01 17.52 -24.42
C LEU A 250 -17.43 18.46 -23.37
N ASN A 251 -16.11 18.57 -23.27
CA ASN A 251 -15.47 19.53 -22.39
C ASN A 251 -15.75 20.98 -22.82
N LEU A 252 -15.81 21.25 -24.14
CA LEU A 252 -16.24 22.56 -24.64
C LEU A 252 -17.71 22.84 -24.36
N ALA A 253 -18.59 21.84 -24.49
CA ALA A 253 -20.00 21.97 -24.11
C ALA A 253 -20.15 22.29 -22.62
N LEU A 254 -19.34 21.66 -21.75
CA LEU A 254 -19.29 21.96 -20.32
C LEU A 254 -18.88 23.41 -20.06
N LEU A 255 -17.82 23.90 -20.73
CA LEU A 255 -17.38 25.29 -20.62
C LEU A 255 -18.39 26.30 -21.18
N ARG A 256 -19.14 25.94 -22.22
CA ARG A 256 -20.22 26.80 -22.75
C ARG A 256 -21.43 26.83 -21.85
N ALA A 257 -21.78 25.67 -21.26
CA ALA A 257 -22.87 25.55 -20.32
C ALA A 257 -22.64 26.37 -19.05
N SER A 258 -21.39 26.59 -18.66
CA SER A 258 -21.06 27.44 -17.52
C SER A 258 -21.25 28.93 -17.79
N LEU A 259 -21.16 29.39 -19.06
CA LEU A 259 -21.34 30.79 -19.42
C LEU A 259 -22.77 31.25 -19.13
N GLY A 260 -22.90 32.38 -18.41
CA GLY A 260 -24.21 32.91 -18.03
C GLY A 260 -24.88 32.17 -16.87
N THR A 261 -24.16 31.28 -16.18
CA THR A 261 -24.62 30.62 -14.95
C THR A 261 -23.69 30.97 -13.78
N THR A 262 -24.13 30.68 -12.57
CA THR A 262 -23.31 30.83 -11.34
C THR A 262 -22.01 30.00 -11.38
N ALA A 263 -21.93 28.97 -12.22
CA ALA A 263 -20.72 28.14 -12.39
C ALA A 263 -19.60 28.83 -13.20
N GLN A 264 -19.85 29.99 -13.83
CA GLN A 264 -18.84 30.71 -14.61
C GLN A 264 -17.63 31.16 -13.79
N GLN A 265 -17.85 31.46 -12.50
CA GLN A 265 -16.82 31.97 -11.59
C GLN A 265 -16.18 30.85 -10.74
N ASP A 266 -16.65 29.61 -10.87
CA ASP A 266 -16.19 28.50 -10.04
C ASP A 266 -14.89 27.89 -10.58
N PRO A 267 -13.77 27.97 -9.85
CA PRO A 267 -12.50 27.40 -10.28
C PRO A 267 -12.52 25.86 -10.32
N THR A 268 -13.42 25.21 -9.59
CA THR A 268 -13.53 23.74 -9.53
C THR A 268 -14.06 23.13 -10.82
N LEU A 269 -14.71 23.92 -11.68
CA LEU A 269 -15.23 23.48 -12.97
C LEU A 269 -14.11 23.03 -13.93
N SER A 270 -12.92 23.63 -13.82
CA SER A 270 -11.73 23.22 -14.59
C SER A 270 -11.24 21.80 -14.27
N ARG A 271 -11.62 21.27 -13.10
CA ARG A 271 -11.27 19.92 -12.63
C ARG A 271 -12.24 18.85 -13.13
N LEU A 272 -13.36 19.24 -13.71
CA LEU A 272 -14.35 18.32 -14.25
C LEU A 272 -14.04 17.97 -15.70
N ARG A 273 -14.14 16.68 -16.04
CA ARG A 273 -14.00 16.21 -17.42
C ARG A 273 -14.98 15.10 -17.72
N PHE A 274 -15.64 15.22 -18.88
CA PHE A 274 -16.36 14.10 -19.46
C PHE A 274 -15.40 13.17 -20.21
N SER A 275 -15.62 11.88 -20.08
CA SER A 275 -14.95 10.84 -20.86
C SER A 275 -15.96 9.87 -21.45
N LEU A 276 -15.73 9.49 -22.70
CA LEU A 276 -16.48 8.50 -23.44
C LEU A 276 -15.73 7.16 -23.40
N PRO A 277 -16.04 6.24 -22.45
CA PRO A 277 -15.39 4.94 -22.38
C PRO A 277 -15.58 4.10 -23.66
N SER A 278 -16.67 4.31 -24.39
CA SER A 278 -16.97 3.64 -25.67
C SER A 278 -16.30 4.31 -26.90
N GLY A 279 -15.53 5.38 -26.72
CA GLY A 279 -14.90 6.12 -27.80
C GLY A 279 -15.82 7.15 -28.50
N PRO A 280 -15.34 7.80 -29.58
CA PRO A 280 -16.06 8.90 -30.22
C PRO A 280 -17.33 8.43 -30.95
N LEU A 281 -18.43 9.16 -30.76
CA LEU A 281 -19.73 8.81 -31.33
C LEU A 281 -19.85 9.27 -32.78
N ARG A 282 -20.37 8.40 -33.65
CA ARG A 282 -20.62 8.66 -35.07
C ARG A 282 -22.12 8.60 -35.38
N PRO A 283 -22.64 9.42 -36.31
CA PRO A 283 -24.07 9.60 -36.61
C PRO A 283 -24.79 8.34 -37.10
N LEU A 284 -24.10 7.40 -37.74
CA LEU A 284 -24.73 6.28 -38.46
C LEU A 284 -24.37 4.89 -37.92
N LEU A 285 -23.65 4.81 -36.80
CA LEU A 285 -23.35 3.53 -36.14
C LEU A 285 -23.50 3.65 -34.60
N PRO A 286 -24.74 3.76 -34.07
CA PRO A 286 -24.97 3.61 -32.63
C PRO A 286 -24.64 2.20 -32.10
N SER A 287 -24.44 1.22 -32.99
CA SER A 287 -24.53 -0.21 -32.69
C SER A 287 -23.21 -0.92 -32.34
N LEU A 288 -22.04 -0.31 -32.55
CA LEU A 288 -20.76 -0.98 -32.24
C LEU A 288 -20.29 -0.78 -30.78
N ALA A 289 -21.00 0.03 -30.00
CA ALA A 289 -20.71 0.30 -28.58
C ALA A 289 -21.60 -0.49 -27.61
N ALA A 290 -22.51 -1.33 -28.10
CA ALA A 290 -23.34 -2.19 -27.27
C ALA A 290 -22.65 -3.57 -27.10
N PRO A 291 -22.27 -3.99 -25.88
CA PRO A 291 -22.23 -5.42 -25.62
C PRO A 291 -23.70 -5.88 -25.58
N ASN A 292 -24.12 -6.67 -26.57
CA ASN A 292 -25.29 -7.53 -26.58
C ASN A 292 -26.52 -7.05 -25.77
N LEU A 293 -27.38 -6.22 -26.40
CA LEU A 293 -28.74 -5.96 -25.91
C LEU A 293 -29.71 -7.12 -26.26
N ALA A 294 -29.26 -8.36 -26.09
CA ALA A 294 -30.04 -9.57 -26.35
C ALA A 294 -29.88 -10.61 -25.23
N SER A 295 -29.79 -10.17 -23.97
CA SER A 295 -29.97 -11.04 -22.79
C SER A 295 -29.96 -10.22 -21.49
N SER A 296 -31.09 -9.65 -21.07
CA SER A 296 -31.30 -9.35 -19.65
C SER A 296 -32.79 -9.24 -19.30
N THR A 297 -33.39 -10.40 -19.02
CA THR A 297 -34.60 -10.53 -18.16
C THR A 297 -34.22 -10.53 -16.67
N THR A 298 -33.08 -9.94 -16.32
CA THR A 298 -32.62 -9.80 -14.94
C THR A 298 -32.28 -8.33 -14.72
N SER A 299 -32.88 -7.73 -13.71
CA SER A 299 -32.63 -6.36 -13.25
C SER A 299 -31.13 -6.05 -13.19
N ASP A 300 -30.64 -5.38 -14.23
CA ASP A 300 -29.24 -5.01 -14.36
C ASP A 300 -28.91 -3.85 -13.38
N PRO A 301 -27.80 -3.90 -12.63
CA PRO A 301 -27.33 -2.80 -11.79
C PRO A 301 -26.88 -1.56 -12.58
N SER A 302 -27.00 -1.57 -13.92
CA SER A 302 -26.59 -0.50 -14.84
C SER A 302 -27.61 0.62 -15.03
N LEU A 303 -28.76 0.59 -14.32
CA LEU A 303 -29.83 1.59 -14.40
C LEU A 303 -29.36 3.04 -14.15
N PHE A 304 -28.21 3.23 -13.48
CA PHE A 304 -27.63 4.55 -13.21
C PHE A 304 -26.51 4.98 -14.19
N HIS A 305 -26.17 4.18 -15.20
CA HIS A 305 -25.33 4.69 -16.28
C HIS A 305 -26.15 5.73 -17.05
N SER A 306 -25.82 7.00 -16.87
CA SER A 306 -26.53 8.14 -17.46
C SER A 306 -26.27 8.19 -18.96
N HIS A 307 -27.21 7.67 -19.74
CA HIS A 307 -27.16 7.67 -21.21
C HIS A 307 -27.61 9.01 -21.80
N LEU A 308 -26.91 10.13 -21.51
CA LEU A 308 -27.30 11.45 -22.06
C LEU A 308 -27.21 11.48 -23.60
N LEU A 309 -26.29 10.70 -24.19
CA LEU A 309 -26.08 10.58 -25.63
C LEU A 309 -26.45 9.18 -26.18
N GLY A 310 -27.09 8.33 -25.39
CA GLY A 310 -27.34 6.92 -25.75
C GLY A 310 -26.15 5.98 -25.52
N THR A 311 -25.03 6.48 -25.02
CA THR A 311 -23.85 5.71 -24.56
C THR A 311 -23.48 6.12 -23.13
N PRO A 312 -22.82 5.24 -22.35
CA PRO A 312 -22.36 5.61 -21.01
C PRO A 312 -21.36 6.76 -21.09
N LEU A 313 -21.60 7.80 -20.29
CA LEU A 313 -20.70 8.94 -20.10
C LEU A 313 -20.17 8.91 -18.67
N LEU A 314 -18.88 9.15 -18.50
CA LEU A 314 -18.26 9.26 -17.19
C LEU A 314 -17.85 10.70 -16.94
N LEU A 315 -18.46 11.33 -15.95
CA LEU A 315 -17.99 12.59 -15.39
C LEU A 315 -16.93 12.27 -14.34
N SER A 316 -15.72 12.77 -14.57
CA SER A 316 -14.58 12.61 -13.66
C SER A 316 -14.23 13.95 -13.03
N TYR A 317 -13.90 13.93 -11.73
CA TYR A 317 -13.33 15.07 -11.03
C TYR A 317 -11.88 14.75 -10.72
N THR A 318 -10.96 15.50 -11.32
CA THR A 318 -9.55 15.40 -10.96
C THR A 318 -9.32 16.25 -9.73
N ILE A 319 -9.09 15.62 -8.58
CA ILE A 319 -8.67 16.35 -7.39
C ILE A 319 -7.24 16.86 -7.66
N SER A 320 -7.13 18.08 -8.17
CA SER A 320 -5.85 18.79 -8.26
C SER A 320 -5.55 19.32 -6.86
N LEU A 321 -5.08 18.40 -6.05
CA LEU A 321 -4.44 18.58 -4.78
C LEU A 321 -3.08 19.25 -5.11
N ALA A 322 -3.14 20.49 -5.60
CA ALA A 322 -2.00 21.22 -6.11
C ALA A 322 -1.32 21.93 -4.95
N PRO A 323 0.03 21.94 -4.89
CA PRO A 323 0.72 22.73 -3.89
C PRO A 323 0.48 24.21 -4.20
N ARG A 324 -0.30 24.89 -3.36
CA ARG A 324 -0.35 26.36 -3.38
C ARG A 324 1.06 26.87 -3.14
N SER A 325 1.71 27.37 -4.18
CA SER A 325 2.94 28.15 -4.05
C SER A 325 2.62 29.35 -3.17
N LEU A 326 3.32 29.45 -2.02
CA LEU A 326 3.32 30.66 -1.21
C LEU A 326 3.65 31.87 -2.10
N PRO A 327 2.97 33.01 -1.93
CA PRO A 327 3.41 34.24 -2.57
C PRO A 327 4.83 34.55 -2.09
N ARG A 328 5.75 34.78 -3.03
CA ARG A 328 7.06 35.37 -2.72
C ARG A 328 6.79 36.71 -2.05
N SER A 329 7.04 36.79 -0.75
CA SER A 329 7.25 38.05 -0.06
C SER A 329 8.66 38.52 -0.39
N ASP A 330 8.75 39.53 -1.25
CA ASP A 330 9.88 40.46 -1.25
C ASP A 330 9.91 41.24 0.08
#